data_AF-A0A973X9N6-F1
#
_entry.id   AF-A0A973X9N6-F1
#
_cell.length_a   1.000
_cell.length_b   1.000
_cell.length_c   1.000
_cell.angle_alpha   90.00
_cell.angle_beta   90.00
_cell.angle_gamma   90.00
#
_symmetry.space_group_name_H-M   'P 1'
#
loop_
_entity.id
_entity.type
_entity.pdbx_description
1 polymer ?
#
loop_
_entity_poly.entity_id
_entity_poly.type
_entity_poly.pdbx_seq_one_letter_code
_entity_poly.pdbx_strand_id
1 'polypeptide(L)'
;MVSLYQAHKKIYPRSVSGLFSRWRWILVFATQIIFYGLPWLEWGQRQAVLFDLGARRFYIFNLVLYPQDFIYLTGILVISAYSLFLFTAVAGRLWCGYACPQTVYTEIFLWLEEKAEGSRAMRMRRDAGPWTLEKFGRKALKQFMWITLALWTGFTFVGYFTPIHLLATEFMTWNLGSWEIFWTFFYAFATWGNAGFMREQVCKYMCPYARFQSAMFDKDTLIVTYDKERGEPRGARSKKADPAKLNLGACGDCSLCVHVCPTGIDIRNGLQYECIG
;
A
#
# COMPACT_ATOMS: atom_id res chain seq x y z
N MET A 1 5.76 -16.79 -33.14
CA MET A 1 5.97 -16.57 -31.68
C MET A 1 4.82 -15.73 -31.16
N VAL A 2 3.90 -16.34 -30.41
CA VAL A 2 2.88 -15.59 -29.68
C VAL A 2 3.58 -14.97 -28.48
N SER A 3 3.62 -13.64 -28.41
CA SER A 3 4.16 -12.95 -27.23
C SER A 3 3.26 -13.27 -26.03
N LEU A 4 3.75 -14.10 -25.11
CA LEU A 4 3.10 -14.37 -23.82
C LEU A 4 3.21 -13.19 -22.84
N TYR A 5 3.93 -12.12 -23.23
CA TYR A 5 4.11 -10.92 -22.43
C TYR A 5 3.02 -9.89 -22.76
N GLN A 6 2.17 -9.60 -21.78
CA GLN A 6 1.22 -8.49 -21.84
C GLN A 6 1.92 -7.22 -21.34
N ALA A 7 2.14 -6.26 -22.24
CA ALA A 7 2.75 -4.98 -21.88
C ALA A 7 1.89 -4.26 -20.82
N HIS A 8 2.55 -3.77 -19.76
CA HIS A 8 1.88 -3.12 -18.66
C HIS A 8 1.14 -1.85 -19.11
N LYS A 9 -0.18 -1.81 -18.89
CA LYS A 9 -0.99 -0.61 -19.10
C LYS A 9 -1.07 0.20 -17.80
N LYS A 10 -0.42 1.36 -17.80
CA LYS A 10 -0.44 2.28 -16.65
C LYS A 10 -1.87 2.65 -16.26
N ILE A 11 -2.24 2.34 -15.02
CA ILE A 11 -3.52 2.69 -14.45
C ILE A 11 -3.41 4.09 -13.83
N TYR A 12 -4.42 4.93 -14.06
CA TYR A 12 -4.56 6.24 -13.43
C TYR A 12 -5.78 6.20 -12.52
N PRO A 13 -5.63 5.81 -11.24
CA PRO A 13 -6.75 5.75 -10.31
C PRO A 13 -7.28 7.16 -10.05
N ARG A 14 -8.60 7.28 -10.02
CA ARG A 14 -9.30 8.49 -9.59
C ARG A 14 -9.39 8.49 -8.07
N SER A 15 -9.10 9.64 -7.46
CA SER A 15 -9.30 9.85 -6.02
C SER A 15 -10.78 9.80 -5.64
N VAL A 16 -11.04 9.24 -4.46
CA VAL A 16 -12.38 9.07 -3.90
C VAL A 16 -12.44 9.71 -2.52
N SER A 17 -13.60 10.24 -2.16
CA SER A 17 -13.89 10.76 -0.83
C SER A 17 -15.11 10.04 -0.26
N GLY A 18 -15.14 9.85 1.06
CA GLY A 18 -16.22 9.13 1.73
C GLY A 18 -15.81 8.65 3.12
N LEU A 19 -16.74 7.99 3.82
CA LEU A 19 -16.48 7.45 5.16
C LEU A 19 -15.34 6.41 5.15
N PHE A 20 -15.41 5.42 4.27
CA PHE A 20 -14.42 4.35 4.15
C PHE A 20 -13.04 4.86 3.70
N SER A 21 -13.01 5.86 2.82
CA SER A 21 -11.76 6.53 2.43
C SER A 21 -11.14 7.28 3.61
N ARG A 22 -11.93 7.94 4.46
CA ARG A 22 -11.43 8.59 5.69
C ARG A 22 -10.83 7.56 6.66
N TRP A 23 -11.50 6.43 6.89
CA TRP A 23 -10.97 5.34 7.71
C TRP A 23 -9.65 4.78 7.17
N ARG A 24 -9.52 4.66 5.85
CA ARG A 24 -8.27 4.26 5.21
C ARG A 24 -7.14 5.21 5.54
N TRP A 25 -7.37 6.52 5.40
CA TRP A 25 -6.36 7.52 5.75
C TRP A 25 -6.02 7.53 7.23
N ILE A 26 -6.99 7.31 8.13
CA ILE A 26 -6.72 7.17 9.57
C ILE A 26 -5.75 6.00 9.81
N LEU A 27 -5.97 4.84 9.19
CA LEU A 27 -5.09 3.68 9.35
C LEU A 27 -3.72 3.86 8.67
N VAL A 28 -3.68 4.55 7.52
CA VAL A 28 -2.42 4.99 6.91
C VAL A 28 -1.63 5.84 7.90
N PHE A 29 -2.22 6.90 8.47
CA PHE A 29 -1.52 7.73 9.44
C PHE A 29 -1.13 6.97 10.70
N ALA A 30 -2.02 6.13 11.25
CA ALA A 30 -1.72 5.34 12.44
C ALA A 30 -0.53 4.40 12.22
N THR A 31 -0.52 3.65 11.12
CA THR A 31 0.60 2.74 10.78
C THR A 31 1.90 3.51 10.53
N GLN A 32 1.85 4.67 9.86
CA GLN A 32 3.04 5.49 9.64
C GLN A 32 3.57 6.14 10.93
N ILE A 33 2.69 6.62 11.82
CA ILE A 33 3.10 7.17 13.13
C ILE A 33 3.79 6.09 13.96
N ILE A 34 3.24 4.88 14.00
CA ILE A 34 3.85 3.75 14.70
C ILE A 34 5.20 3.41 14.05
N PHE A 35 5.24 3.23 12.73
CA PHE A 35 6.46 2.83 12.02
C PHE A 35 7.58 3.88 12.14
N TYR A 36 7.28 5.16 11.93
CA TYR A 36 8.25 6.24 12.01
C TYR A 36 8.56 6.67 13.44
N GLY A 37 7.62 6.54 14.37
CA GLY A 37 7.78 7.04 15.74
C GLY A 37 8.43 6.04 16.70
N LEU A 38 8.17 4.74 16.56
CA LEU A 38 8.68 3.73 17.49
C LEU A 38 10.22 3.73 17.66
N PRO A 39 11.03 3.90 16.60
CA PRO A 39 12.49 3.92 16.76
C PRO A 39 12.99 5.12 17.55
N TRP A 40 12.27 6.25 17.55
CA TRP A 40 12.65 7.46 18.29
C TRP A 40 12.22 7.44 19.75
N LEU A 41 11.37 6.48 20.14
CA LEU A 41 10.91 6.39 21.50
C LEU A 41 12.02 5.79 22.37
N GLU A 42 12.47 6.53 23.37
CA GLU A 42 13.36 6.01 24.40
C GLU A 42 12.56 5.28 25.49
N TRP A 43 13.12 4.17 25.98
CA TRP A 43 12.57 3.35 27.03
C TRP A 43 13.65 3.07 28.07
N GLY A 44 13.73 3.94 29.08
CA GLY A 44 14.81 3.93 30.06
C GLY A 44 16.08 4.54 29.49
N GLN A 45 17.15 3.75 29.34
CA GLN A 45 18.44 4.19 28.78
C GLN A 45 18.68 3.70 27.34
N ARG A 46 17.66 3.17 26.67
CA ARG A 46 17.79 2.59 25.33
C ARG A 46 16.56 2.88 24.48
N GLN A 47 16.69 2.70 23.18
CA GLN A 47 15.58 2.72 22.24
C GLN A 47 14.54 1.65 22.56
N ALA A 48 13.25 1.99 22.42
CA ALA A 48 12.12 1.13 22.79
C ALA A 48 12.06 -0.15 21.95
N VAL A 49 12.24 -0.04 20.64
CA VAL A 49 12.30 -1.20 19.73
C VAL A 49 13.61 -1.15 18.97
N LEU A 50 14.52 -2.07 19.27
CA LEU A 50 15.83 -2.16 18.64
C LEU A 50 16.20 -3.62 18.39
N PHE A 51 16.49 -3.95 17.15
CA PHE A 51 16.95 -5.26 16.72
C PHE A 51 18.47 -5.24 16.53
N ASP A 52 19.20 -5.38 17.64
CA ASP A 52 20.66 -5.33 17.63
C ASP A 52 21.25 -6.66 17.11
N LEU A 53 21.64 -6.65 15.83
CA LEU A 53 22.25 -7.79 15.16
C LEU A 53 23.68 -8.06 15.66
N GLY A 54 24.39 -7.03 16.13
CA GLY A 54 25.77 -7.14 16.62
C GLY A 54 25.82 -7.86 17.96
N ALA A 55 25.01 -7.42 18.92
CA ALA A 55 24.87 -8.06 20.23
C ALA A 55 23.97 -9.30 20.21
N ARG A 56 23.29 -9.58 19.08
CA ARG A 56 22.29 -10.65 18.89
C ARG A 56 21.18 -10.57 19.93
N ARG A 57 20.70 -9.36 20.23
CA ARG A 57 19.65 -9.09 21.22
C ARG A 57 18.55 -8.29 20.56
N PHE A 58 17.31 -8.74 20.73
CA PHE A 58 16.15 -7.99 20.27
C PHE A 58 15.46 -7.35 21.48
N TYR A 59 15.40 -6.03 21.45
CA TYR A 59 14.81 -5.21 22.49
C TYR A 59 13.41 -4.78 22.05
N ILE A 60 12.39 -5.17 22.81
CA ILE A 60 10.99 -4.79 22.58
C ILE A 60 10.44 -4.27 23.92
N PHE A 61 10.49 -2.96 24.12
CA PHE A 61 10.20 -2.29 25.39
C PHE A 61 11.02 -2.88 26.55
N ASN A 62 10.36 -3.51 27.52
CA ASN A 62 10.98 -4.22 28.65
C ASN A 62 11.46 -5.64 28.29
N LEU A 63 10.99 -6.20 27.17
CA LEU A 63 11.37 -7.55 26.75
C LEU A 63 12.76 -7.52 26.10
N VAL A 64 13.63 -8.41 26.55
CA VAL A 64 14.96 -8.64 25.94
C VAL A 64 14.99 -10.08 25.49
N LEU A 65 14.96 -10.30 24.17
CA LEU A 65 15.00 -11.62 23.58
C LEU A 65 16.44 -11.97 23.21
N TYR A 66 16.94 -13.06 23.76
CA TYR A 66 18.21 -13.66 23.37
C TYR A 66 17.96 -14.67 22.22
N PRO A 67 19.01 -15.14 21.53
CA PRO A 67 18.85 -16.12 20.45
C PRO A 67 18.20 -17.44 20.91
N GLN A 68 18.36 -17.81 22.18
CA GLN A 68 17.69 -18.98 22.79
C GLN A 68 16.17 -18.77 22.99
N ASP A 69 15.73 -17.52 23.09
CA ASP A 69 14.33 -17.13 23.28
C ASP A 69 13.58 -17.00 21.93
N PHE A 70 14.20 -17.42 20.83
CA PHE A 70 13.63 -17.37 19.48
C PHE A 70 12.33 -18.17 19.34
N ILE A 71 12.06 -19.11 20.27
CA ILE A 71 10.78 -19.81 20.35
C ILE A 71 9.61 -18.87 20.63
N TYR A 72 9.80 -17.84 21.47
CA TYR A 72 8.76 -16.84 21.75
C TYR A 72 8.49 -15.97 20.54
N LEU A 73 9.55 -15.55 19.82
CA LEU A 73 9.40 -14.81 18.57
C LEU A 73 8.64 -15.64 17.53
N THR A 74 8.99 -16.92 17.39
CA THR A 74 8.31 -17.85 16.49
C THR A 74 6.84 -18.00 16.87
N GLY A 75 6.52 -18.15 18.16
CA GLY A 75 5.14 -18.19 18.67
C GLY A 75 4.35 -16.93 18.30
N ILE A 76 4.95 -15.74 18.50
CA ILE A 76 4.33 -14.45 18.13
C ILE A 76 4.07 -14.38 16.62
N LEU A 77 5.01 -14.82 15.78
CA LEU A 77 4.86 -14.84 14.32
C LEU A 77 3.74 -15.79 13.88
N VAL A 78 3.66 -16.98 14.49
CA VAL A 78 2.60 -17.96 14.22
C VAL A 78 1.23 -17.41 14.62
N ILE A 79 1.12 -16.83 15.82
CA ILE A 79 -0.12 -16.17 16.27
C ILE A 79 -0.50 -15.03 15.32
N SER A 80 0.46 -14.22 14.89
CA SER A 80 0.22 -13.11 13.94
C SER A 80 -0.27 -13.62 12.59
N ALA A 81 0.33 -14.70 12.07
CA ALA A 81 -0.08 -15.32 10.82
C ALA A 81 -1.51 -15.91 10.90
N TYR A 82 -1.81 -16.67 11.96
CA TYR A 82 -3.16 -17.20 12.17
C TYR A 82 -4.19 -16.09 12.41
N SER A 83 -3.82 -15.03 13.12
CA SER A 83 -4.71 -13.88 13.34
C SER A 83 -5.04 -13.19 12.01
N LEU A 84 -4.06 -13.04 11.13
CA LEU A 84 -4.26 -12.48 9.80
C LEU A 84 -5.17 -13.37 8.93
N PHE A 85 -5.01 -14.69 9.01
CA PHE A 85 -5.89 -15.65 8.31
C PHE A 85 -7.31 -15.61 8.86
N LEU A 86 -7.48 -15.64 10.19
CA LEU A 86 -8.78 -15.53 10.84
C LEU A 86 -9.49 -14.23 10.46
N PHE A 87 -8.77 -13.10 10.51
CA PHE A 87 -9.31 -11.81 10.10
C PHE A 87 -9.77 -11.82 8.64
N THR A 88 -9.06 -12.55 7.77
CA THR A 88 -9.43 -12.68 6.35
C THR A 88 -10.62 -13.58 6.13
N ALA A 89 -10.73 -14.68 6.87
CA ALA A 89 -11.90 -15.56 6.79
C ALA A 89 -13.18 -14.84 7.24
N VAL A 90 -13.08 -13.96 8.25
CA VAL A 90 -14.25 -13.21 8.74
C VAL A 90 -14.53 -11.96 7.90
N ALA A 91 -13.50 -11.17 7.61
CA ALA A 91 -13.63 -9.80 7.12
C ALA A 91 -13.06 -9.59 5.70
N GLY A 92 -12.74 -10.68 5.00
CA GLY A 92 -12.33 -10.67 3.60
C GLY A 92 -11.03 -9.91 3.38
N ARG A 93 -11.09 -8.87 2.52
CA ARG A 93 -9.91 -8.13 2.04
C ARG A 93 -9.61 -6.83 2.79
N LEU A 94 -10.21 -6.61 3.96
CA LEU A 94 -9.98 -5.38 4.74
C LEU A 94 -8.51 -5.14 5.06
N TRP A 95 -7.73 -6.19 5.36
CA TRP A 95 -6.29 -6.04 5.63
C TRP A 95 -5.55 -5.45 4.41
N CYS A 96 -5.77 -6.05 3.25
CA CYS A 96 -5.18 -5.63 1.99
C CYS A 96 -5.56 -4.19 1.63
N GLY A 97 -6.77 -3.74 2.00
CA GLY A 97 -7.28 -2.41 1.65
C GLY A 97 -6.86 -1.29 2.60
N TYR A 98 -6.53 -1.61 3.85
CA TYR A 98 -6.38 -0.61 4.91
C TYR A 98 -5.05 -0.64 5.67
N ALA A 99 -4.36 -1.77 5.76
CA ALA A 99 -3.18 -1.92 6.62
C ALA A 99 -1.98 -2.57 5.93
N CYS A 100 -2.18 -3.28 4.80
CA CYS A 100 -1.09 -3.88 4.05
C CYS A 100 -0.04 -2.83 3.67
N PRO A 101 1.27 -3.03 3.98
CA PRO A 101 2.32 -2.05 3.71
C PRO A 101 2.36 -1.60 2.25
N GLN A 102 2.19 -2.53 1.31
CA GLN A 102 2.16 -2.21 -0.12
C GLN A 102 1.03 -1.22 -0.46
N THR A 103 -0.17 -1.44 0.09
CA THR A 103 -1.33 -0.56 -0.14
C THR A 103 -1.14 0.79 0.54
N VAL A 104 -0.64 0.80 1.78
CA VAL A 104 -0.37 2.04 2.54
C VAL A 104 0.61 2.93 1.77
N TYR A 105 1.76 2.40 1.35
CA TYR A 105 2.73 3.19 0.58
C TYR A 105 2.21 3.56 -0.81
N THR A 106 1.49 2.68 -1.49
CA THR A 106 0.86 3.00 -2.78
C THR A 106 -0.13 4.16 -2.66
N GLU A 107 -0.96 4.18 -1.61
CA GLU A 107 -1.93 5.26 -1.36
C GLU A 107 -1.22 6.59 -1.09
N ILE A 108 -0.15 6.58 -0.27
CA ILE A 108 0.67 7.78 -0.02
C ILE A 108 1.32 8.28 -1.32
N PHE A 109 1.90 7.38 -2.13
CA PHE A 109 2.53 7.74 -3.40
C PHE A 109 1.52 8.31 -4.41
N LEU A 110 0.32 7.73 -4.49
CA LEU A 110 -0.78 8.23 -5.33
C LEU A 110 -1.27 9.60 -4.86
N TRP A 111 -1.34 9.83 -3.55
CA TRP A 111 -1.69 11.13 -2.98
C TRP A 111 -0.64 12.19 -3.30
N LEU A 112 0.65 11.87 -3.13
CA LEU A 112 1.75 12.77 -3.54
C LEU A 112 1.73 13.03 -5.06
N GLU A 113 1.45 12.00 -5.87
CA GLU A 113 1.31 12.11 -7.32
C GLU A 113 0.15 13.03 -7.70
N GLU A 114 -0.99 12.92 -7.04
CA GLU A 114 -2.13 13.81 -7.24
C GLU A 114 -1.85 15.24 -6.80
N LYS A 115 -1.10 15.45 -5.71
CA LYS A 115 -0.69 16.79 -5.26
C LYS A 115 0.28 17.46 -6.24
N ALA A 116 1.24 16.72 -6.81
CA ALA A 116 2.17 17.27 -7.80
C ALA A 116 1.52 17.48 -9.16
N GLU A 117 0.88 16.44 -9.72
CA GLU A 117 0.44 16.42 -11.12
C GLU A 117 -1.06 16.72 -11.31
N GLY A 118 -1.85 16.60 -10.25
CA GLY A 118 -3.29 16.84 -10.24
C GLY A 118 -4.16 15.60 -10.46
N SER A 119 -5.46 15.86 -10.70
CA SER A 119 -6.49 14.85 -10.94
C SER A 119 -6.15 13.91 -12.11
N ARG A 120 -6.82 12.75 -12.14
CA ARG A 120 -6.67 11.71 -13.18
C ARG A 120 -6.64 12.28 -14.61
N ALA A 121 -7.59 13.16 -14.95
CA ALA A 121 -7.70 13.71 -16.31
C ALA A 121 -6.49 14.60 -16.66
N MET A 122 -6.00 15.40 -15.71
CA MET A 122 -4.81 16.24 -15.90
C MET A 122 -3.55 15.39 -16.08
N ARG A 123 -3.42 14.30 -15.31
CA ARG A 123 -2.31 13.34 -15.46
C ARG A 123 -2.31 12.65 -16.82
N MET A 124 -3.47 12.15 -17.26
CA MET A 124 -3.61 11.53 -18.57
C MET A 124 -3.30 12.52 -19.71
N ARG A 125 -3.83 13.75 -19.64
CA ARG A 125 -3.55 14.80 -20.64
C ARG A 125 -2.07 15.18 -20.67
N ARG A 126 -1.43 15.29 -19.50
CA ARG A 126 0.00 15.66 -19.38
C ARG A 126 0.91 14.54 -19.87
N ASP A 127 0.55 13.28 -19.66
CA ASP A 127 1.30 12.13 -20.18
C ASP A 127 1.19 12.03 -21.70
N ALA A 128 0.02 12.34 -22.29
CA ALA A 128 -0.19 12.35 -23.74
C ALA A 128 0.42 13.58 -24.45
N GLY A 129 0.61 14.70 -23.76
CA GLY A 129 1.15 15.93 -24.34
C GLY A 129 2.69 15.94 -24.50
N PRO A 130 3.24 16.91 -25.26
CA PRO A 130 4.68 17.07 -25.45
C PRO A 130 5.40 17.43 -24.14
N TRP A 131 6.73 17.25 -24.11
CA TRP A 131 7.57 17.65 -22.99
C TRP A 131 7.71 19.17 -22.92
N THR A 132 6.89 19.82 -22.08
CA THR A 132 6.98 21.24 -21.75
C THR A 132 7.72 21.46 -20.43
N LEU A 133 8.22 22.68 -20.19
CA LEU A 133 8.84 23.06 -18.91
C LEU A 133 7.91 22.83 -17.72
N GLU A 134 6.60 23.12 -17.88
CA GLU A 134 5.60 22.85 -16.85
C GLU A 134 5.47 21.34 -16.58
N LYS A 135 5.43 20.50 -17.64
CA LYS A 135 5.40 19.04 -17.49
C LYS A 135 6.63 18.54 -16.76
N PHE A 136 7.82 19.02 -17.14
CA PHE A 136 9.06 18.66 -16.46
C PHE A 136 9.03 19.05 -14.98
N GLY A 137 8.68 20.29 -14.65
CA GLY A 137 8.61 20.76 -13.27
C GLY A 137 7.62 19.95 -12.41
N ARG A 138 6.44 19.64 -12.94
CA ARG A 138 5.43 18.82 -12.24
C ARG A 138 5.92 17.37 -12.03
N LYS A 139 6.58 16.78 -13.03
CA LYS A 139 7.14 15.42 -12.94
C LYS A 139 8.33 15.35 -12.00
N ALA A 140 9.20 16.36 -12.02
CA ALA A 140 10.33 16.50 -11.12
C ALA A 140 9.85 16.67 -9.67
N LEU A 141 8.85 17.52 -9.42
CA LEU A 141 8.26 17.68 -8.09
C LEU A 141 7.68 16.36 -7.55
N LYS A 142 6.97 15.60 -8.38
CA LYS A 142 6.51 14.26 -7.98
C LYS A 142 7.68 13.35 -7.59
N GLN A 143 8.69 13.24 -8.46
CA GLN A 143 9.83 12.36 -8.19
C GLN A 143 10.59 12.79 -6.93
N PHE A 144 10.76 14.09 -6.73
CA PHE A 144 11.33 14.64 -5.52
C PHE A 144 10.55 14.17 -4.28
N MET A 145 9.22 14.36 -4.24
CA MET A 145 8.40 13.91 -3.11
C MET A 145 8.46 12.39 -2.90
N TRP A 146 8.44 11.60 -3.97
CA TRP A 146 8.56 10.14 -3.89
C TRP A 146 9.92 9.69 -3.34
N ILE A 147 11.01 10.28 -3.83
CA ILE A 147 12.37 9.96 -3.40
C ILE A 147 12.58 10.39 -1.95
N THR A 148 12.13 11.58 -1.55
CA THR A 148 12.24 12.04 -0.15
C THR A 148 11.51 11.10 0.80
N LEU A 149 10.28 10.70 0.49
CA LEU A 149 9.53 9.74 1.32
C LEU A 149 10.21 8.37 1.35
N ALA A 150 10.71 7.90 0.21
CA ALA A 150 11.38 6.61 0.13
C ALA A 150 12.69 6.59 0.91
N LEU A 151 13.50 7.66 0.84
CA LEU A 151 14.72 7.82 1.63
C LEU A 151 14.42 7.88 3.12
N TRP A 152 13.40 8.64 3.53
CA TRP A 152 12.94 8.67 4.92
C TRP A 152 12.51 7.29 5.42
N THR A 153 11.84 6.51 4.56
CA THR A 153 11.41 5.14 4.86
C THR A 153 12.61 4.20 5.02
N GLY A 154 13.58 4.26 4.11
CA GLY A 154 14.81 3.47 4.20
C GLY A 154 15.62 3.80 5.46
N PHE A 155 15.78 5.09 5.77
CA PHE A 155 16.47 5.56 6.96
C PHE A 155 15.80 5.05 8.24
N THR A 156 14.48 5.17 8.34
CA THR A 156 13.72 4.70 9.50
C THR A 156 13.83 3.19 9.65
N PHE A 157 13.77 2.44 8.54
CA PHE A 157 13.89 0.98 8.59
C PHE A 157 15.24 0.55 9.16
N VAL A 158 16.34 1.19 8.74
CA VAL A 158 17.67 0.96 9.31
C VAL A 158 17.73 1.37 10.78
N GLY A 159 17.00 2.42 11.19
CA GLY A 159 16.84 2.84 12.59
C GLY A 159 16.22 1.80 13.52
N TYR A 160 15.61 0.73 13.00
CA TYR A 160 15.20 -0.42 13.82
C TYR A 160 16.34 -1.39 14.13
N PHE A 161 17.47 -1.32 13.43
CA PHE A 161 18.63 -2.21 13.60
C PHE A 161 19.85 -1.49 14.17
N THR A 162 20.06 -0.24 13.79
CA THR A 162 21.07 0.67 14.35
C THR A 162 20.35 1.72 15.20
N PRO A 163 20.82 2.04 16.42
CA PRO A 163 20.17 3.05 17.27
C PRO A 163 19.91 4.36 16.50
N ILE A 164 18.66 4.82 16.46
CA ILE A 164 18.27 5.88 15.51
C ILE A 164 18.95 7.22 15.79
N HIS A 165 19.23 7.53 17.06
CA HIS A 165 19.95 8.75 17.43
C HIS A 165 21.39 8.71 16.94
N LEU A 166 22.06 7.55 17.06
CA LEU A 166 23.40 7.35 16.51
C LEU A 166 23.36 7.49 14.98
N LEU A 167 22.45 6.78 14.32
CA LEU A 167 22.27 6.83 12.87
C LEU A 167 22.02 8.27 12.38
N ALA A 168 21.21 9.05 13.10
CA ALA A 168 20.94 10.45 12.78
C ALA A 168 22.20 11.32 12.91
N THR A 169 23.01 11.10 13.97
CA THR A 169 24.28 11.83 14.14
C THR A 169 25.33 11.46 13.08
N GLU A 170 25.44 10.18 12.72
CA GLU A 170 26.33 9.70 11.67
C GLU A 170 25.91 10.22 10.29
N PHE A 171 24.60 10.28 10.04
CA PHE A 171 24.05 10.87 8.82
C PHE A 171 24.40 12.36 8.72
N MET A 172 24.27 13.13 9.81
CA MET A 172 24.58 14.56 9.84
C MET A 172 26.08 14.86 9.68
N THR A 173 26.93 13.97 10.22
CA THR A 173 28.39 14.09 10.14
C THR A 173 28.99 13.45 8.89
N TRP A 174 28.16 12.91 8.00
CA TRP A 174 28.58 12.15 6.80
C TRP A 174 29.53 10.98 7.11
N ASN A 175 29.38 10.39 8.29
CA ASN A 175 30.20 9.28 8.79
C ASN A 175 29.38 8.00 8.96
N LEU A 176 28.54 7.68 7.97
CA LEU A 176 27.76 6.46 7.96
C LEU A 176 28.64 5.27 7.58
N GLY A 177 28.48 4.15 8.28
CA GLY A 177 29.10 2.89 7.87
C GLY A 177 28.54 2.38 6.54
N SER A 178 29.32 1.52 5.87
CA SER A 178 28.92 0.93 4.57
C SER A 178 27.61 0.13 4.66
N TRP A 179 27.32 -0.45 5.83
CA TRP A 179 26.10 -1.20 6.09
C TRP A 179 24.86 -0.28 6.10
N GLU A 180 24.93 0.81 6.85
CA GLU A 180 23.88 1.81 6.99
C GLU A 180 23.55 2.46 5.64
N ILE A 181 24.59 2.83 4.88
CA ILE A 181 24.46 3.38 3.52
C ILE A 181 23.73 2.38 2.62
N PHE A 182 24.26 1.16 2.51
CA PHE A 182 23.73 0.15 1.60
C PHE A 182 22.24 -0.11 1.87
N TRP A 183 21.86 -0.40 3.12
CA TRP A 183 20.48 -0.75 3.44
C TRP A 183 19.53 0.43 3.36
N THR A 184 19.96 1.64 3.76
CA THR A 184 19.14 2.84 3.64
C THR A 184 18.76 3.09 2.19
N PHE A 185 19.74 3.08 1.28
CA PHE A 185 19.48 3.30 -0.15
C PHE A 185 18.78 2.11 -0.81
N PHE A 186 19.07 0.88 -0.39
CA PHE A 186 18.38 -0.31 -0.90
C PHE A 186 16.89 -0.29 -0.57
N TYR A 187 16.52 -0.06 0.69
CA TYR A 187 15.11 0.01 1.10
C TYR A 187 14.41 1.24 0.54
N ALA A 188 15.11 2.37 0.40
CA ALA A 188 14.58 3.53 -0.31
C ALA A 188 14.29 3.21 -1.78
N PHE A 189 15.24 2.60 -2.49
CA PHE A 189 15.05 2.18 -3.87
C PHE A 189 13.90 1.17 -4.01
N ALA A 190 13.84 0.18 -3.11
CA ALA A 190 12.76 -0.81 -3.09
C ALA A 190 11.39 -0.15 -2.85
N THR A 191 11.30 0.80 -1.91
CA THR A 191 10.06 1.54 -1.63
C THR A 191 9.63 2.38 -2.84
N TRP A 192 10.56 3.13 -3.41
CA TRP A 192 10.32 3.96 -4.60
C TRP A 192 9.90 3.12 -5.82
N GLY A 193 10.55 1.99 -6.06
CA GLY A 193 10.24 1.07 -7.15
C GLY A 193 8.88 0.38 -6.97
N ASN A 194 8.66 -0.24 -5.80
CA ASN A 194 7.48 -1.05 -5.52
C ASN A 194 6.20 -0.21 -5.42
N ALA A 195 6.23 0.93 -4.71
CA ALA A 195 5.05 1.78 -4.54
C ALA A 195 4.86 2.77 -5.71
N GLY A 196 5.94 3.23 -6.34
CA GLY A 196 5.87 4.21 -7.41
C GLY A 196 5.54 3.61 -8.78
N PHE A 197 6.21 2.51 -9.16
CA PHE A 197 6.15 1.95 -10.52
C PHE A 197 5.45 0.60 -10.59
N MET A 198 5.71 -0.28 -9.62
CA MET A 198 5.22 -1.66 -9.63
C MET A 198 3.96 -1.86 -8.78
N ARG A 199 3.25 -0.78 -8.45
CA ARG A 199 2.17 -0.77 -7.46
C ARG A 199 1.12 -1.85 -7.66
N GLU A 200 0.64 -2.02 -8.89
CA GLU A 200 -0.32 -3.08 -9.23
C GLU A 200 0.36 -4.43 -9.51
N GLN A 201 1.61 -4.45 -10.00
CA GLN A 201 2.34 -5.70 -10.22
C GLN A 201 2.57 -6.46 -8.91
N VAL A 202 2.86 -5.74 -7.83
CA VAL A 202 3.05 -6.35 -6.52
C VAL A 202 1.78 -7.09 -6.10
N CYS A 203 0.62 -6.43 -6.14
CA CYS A 203 -0.65 -7.04 -5.73
C CYS A 203 -1.10 -8.17 -6.68
N LYS A 204 -0.84 -8.05 -7.99
CA LYS A 204 -1.29 -9.03 -9.00
C LYS A 204 -0.40 -10.27 -9.11
N TYR A 205 0.91 -10.09 -9.04
CA TYR A 205 1.87 -11.14 -9.40
C TYR A 205 2.85 -11.50 -8.30
N MET A 206 3.27 -10.55 -7.46
CA MET A 206 4.30 -10.81 -6.45
C MET A 206 3.71 -11.26 -5.12
N CYS A 207 2.53 -10.76 -4.74
CA CYS A 207 1.91 -11.01 -3.45
C CYS A 207 1.34 -12.45 -3.40
N PRO A 208 1.96 -13.39 -2.65
CA PRO A 208 1.40 -14.73 -2.52
C PRO A 208 0.11 -14.69 -1.69
N TYR A 209 -0.01 -13.72 -0.79
CA TYR A 209 -1.15 -13.59 0.11
C TYR A 209 -2.47 -13.40 -0.63
N ALA A 210 -2.52 -12.54 -1.65
CA ALA A 210 -3.73 -12.32 -2.46
C ALA A 210 -4.31 -13.62 -3.06
N ARG A 211 -3.44 -14.59 -3.38
CA ARG A 211 -3.82 -15.92 -3.87
C ARG A 211 -4.33 -16.80 -2.75
N PHE A 212 -3.61 -16.87 -1.62
CA PHE A 212 -4.05 -17.61 -0.44
C PHE A 212 -5.43 -17.14 0.05
N GLN A 213 -5.67 -15.83 0.09
CA GLN A 213 -6.98 -15.29 0.50
C GLN A 213 -8.13 -15.82 -0.36
N SER A 214 -7.91 -15.98 -1.67
CA SER A 214 -8.96 -16.45 -2.58
C SER A 214 -9.37 -17.90 -2.31
N ALA A 215 -8.49 -18.71 -1.71
CA ALA A 215 -8.79 -20.08 -1.28
C ALA A 215 -9.38 -20.16 0.14
N MET A 216 -9.22 -19.10 0.95
CA MET A 216 -9.71 -19.04 2.34
C MET A 216 -11.14 -18.50 2.45
N PHE A 217 -11.70 -17.93 1.37
CA PHE A 217 -13.06 -17.40 1.40
C PHE A 217 -14.10 -18.50 1.35
N ASP A 218 -15.09 -18.38 2.22
CA ASP A 218 -16.29 -19.21 2.27
C ASP A 218 -17.54 -18.35 2.01
N LYS A 219 -18.72 -18.94 2.21
CA LYS A 219 -20.01 -18.25 2.00
C LYS A 219 -20.32 -17.23 3.09
N ASP A 220 -19.69 -17.35 4.25
CA ASP A 220 -19.94 -16.50 5.42
C ASP A 220 -18.94 -15.33 5.50
N THR A 221 -17.88 -15.37 4.70
CA THR A 221 -16.89 -14.32 4.58
C THR A 221 -17.53 -13.03 4.07
N LEU A 222 -17.35 -11.93 4.80
CA LEU A 222 -17.83 -10.62 4.38
C LEU A 222 -17.00 -10.09 3.21
N ILE A 223 -17.61 -10.08 2.01
CA ILE A 223 -16.99 -9.58 0.78
C ILE A 223 -17.79 -8.42 0.19
N VAL A 224 -17.09 -7.39 -0.27
CA VAL A 224 -17.67 -6.33 -1.10
C VAL A 224 -17.63 -6.78 -2.55
N THR A 225 -18.80 -7.08 -3.12
CA THR A 225 -18.92 -7.55 -4.51
C THR A 225 -20.09 -6.87 -5.23
N TYR A 226 -20.09 -6.96 -6.56
CA TYR A 226 -21.22 -6.51 -7.36
C TYR A 226 -22.41 -7.46 -7.22
N ASP A 227 -23.53 -6.91 -6.77
CA ASP A 227 -24.81 -7.60 -6.68
C ASP A 227 -25.47 -7.63 -8.07
N LYS A 228 -25.49 -8.82 -8.68
CA LYS A 228 -26.06 -9.05 -10.02
C LYS A 228 -27.58 -8.95 -10.03
N GLU A 229 -28.26 -9.43 -8.99
CA GLU A 229 -29.73 -9.42 -8.90
C GLU A 229 -30.26 -8.00 -8.82
N ARG A 230 -29.58 -7.14 -8.05
CA ARG A 230 -29.91 -5.72 -7.97
C ARG A 230 -29.42 -4.93 -9.17
N GLY A 231 -28.28 -5.31 -9.74
CA GLY A 231 -27.55 -4.51 -10.73
C GLY A 231 -28.01 -4.66 -12.17
N GLU A 232 -28.50 -5.85 -12.54
CA GLU A 232 -28.82 -6.21 -13.93
C GLU A 232 -30.34 -6.18 -14.22
N PRO A 233 -30.76 -5.94 -15.48
CA PRO A 233 -29.92 -5.60 -16.64
C PRO A 233 -29.38 -4.17 -16.52
N ARG A 234 -28.06 -4.01 -16.66
CA ARG A 234 -27.41 -2.70 -16.60
C ARG A 234 -27.69 -1.88 -17.85
N GLY A 235 -27.73 -0.56 -17.72
CA GLY A 235 -27.92 0.32 -18.86
C GLY A 235 -27.68 1.79 -18.56
N ALA A 236 -27.21 2.51 -19.58
CA ALA A 236 -27.03 3.96 -19.49
C ALA A 236 -28.38 4.64 -19.31
N ARG A 237 -28.49 5.49 -18.28
CA ARG A 237 -29.70 6.27 -18.01
C ARG A 237 -29.37 7.60 -17.35
N SER A 238 -30.31 8.55 -17.46
CA SER A 238 -30.25 9.80 -16.71
C SER A 238 -30.38 9.53 -15.20
N LYS A 239 -29.69 10.33 -14.37
CA LYS A 239 -29.81 10.24 -12.90
C LYS A 239 -31.23 10.45 -12.37
N LYS A 240 -32.08 11.14 -13.12
CA LYS A 240 -33.48 11.42 -12.75
C LYS A 240 -34.45 10.34 -13.23
N ALA A 241 -34.01 9.40 -14.07
CA ALA A 241 -34.86 8.36 -14.59
C ALA A 241 -35.04 7.23 -13.56
N ASP A 242 -36.28 6.77 -13.42
CA ASP A 242 -36.61 5.61 -12.60
C ASP A 242 -36.15 4.32 -13.31
N PRO A 243 -35.20 3.56 -12.73
CA PRO A 243 -34.69 2.33 -13.34
C PRO A 243 -35.80 1.30 -13.58
N ALA A 244 -36.78 1.21 -12.67
CA ALA A 244 -37.86 0.24 -12.76
C ALA A 244 -38.76 0.50 -13.98
N LYS A 245 -39.03 1.77 -14.30
CA LYS A 245 -39.81 2.15 -15.50
C LYS A 245 -39.09 1.87 -16.82
N LEU A 246 -37.76 1.75 -16.78
CA LEU A 246 -36.93 1.48 -17.94
C LEU A 246 -36.55 0.00 -18.06
N ASN A 247 -37.05 -0.87 -17.19
CA ASN A 247 -36.63 -2.27 -17.07
C ASN A 247 -35.09 -2.40 -16.90
N LEU A 248 -34.48 -1.50 -16.13
CA LEU A 248 -33.04 -1.50 -15.84
C LEU A 248 -32.78 -1.74 -14.35
N GLY A 249 -31.72 -2.48 -14.05
CA GLY A 249 -31.21 -2.67 -12.69
C GLY A 249 -30.51 -1.42 -12.15
N ALA A 250 -30.03 -1.49 -10.90
CA ALA A 250 -29.40 -0.34 -10.23
C ALA A 250 -28.10 0.12 -10.90
N CYS A 251 -27.42 -0.74 -11.67
CA CYS A 251 -26.17 -0.38 -12.35
C CYS A 251 -26.42 0.52 -13.56
N GLY A 252 -25.85 1.72 -13.55
CA GLY A 252 -25.94 2.68 -14.66
C GLY A 252 -24.81 2.58 -15.71
N ASP A 253 -24.03 1.49 -15.70
CA ASP A 253 -22.94 1.19 -16.65
C ASP A 253 -21.85 2.29 -16.82
N CYS A 254 -21.63 3.13 -15.80
CA CYS A 254 -20.76 4.31 -15.91
C CYS A 254 -19.24 4.05 -15.85
N SER A 255 -18.80 2.80 -15.62
CA SER A 255 -17.38 2.41 -15.47
C SER A 255 -16.58 3.12 -14.37
N LEU A 256 -17.25 3.85 -13.45
CA LEU A 256 -16.56 4.56 -12.37
C LEU A 256 -15.83 3.60 -11.43
N CYS A 257 -16.36 2.40 -11.20
CA CYS A 257 -15.72 1.33 -10.42
C CYS A 257 -14.32 0.98 -10.97
N VAL A 258 -14.16 0.91 -12.28
CA VAL A 258 -12.87 0.63 -12.95
C VAL A 258 -11.92 1.83 -12.81
N HIS A 259 -12.44 3.06 -12.87
CA HIS A 259 -11.62 4.26 -12.79
C HIS A 259 -11.07 4.54 -11.38
N VAL A 260 -11.78 4.14 -10.33
CA VAL A 260 -11.32 4.31 -8.93
C VAL A 260 -10.46 3.15 -8.46
N CYS A 261 -10.52 2.00 -9.12
CA CYS A 261 -9.79 0.81 -8.70
C CYS A 261 -8.27 0.98 -8.94
N PRO A 262 -7.43 0.82 -7.90
CA PRO A 262 -5.97 0.92 -8.04
C PRO A 262 -5.38 -0.23 -8.88
N THR A 263 -6.03 -1.40 -8.91
CA THR A 263 -5.62 -2.55 -9.73
C THR A 263 -6.34 -2.61 -11.08
N GLY A 264 -7.29 -1.69 -11.33
CA GLY A 264 -7.99 -1.52 -12.61
C GLY A 264 -8.96 -2.65 -12.93
N ILE A 265 -9.45 -3.36 -11.92
CA ILE A 265 -10.43 -4.44 -12.09
C ILE A 265 -11.84 -3.88 -12.29
N ASP A 266 -12.72 -4.71 -12.86
CA ASP A 266 -14.13 -4.42 -13.01
C ASP A 266 -14.94 -5.30 -12.07
N ILE A 267 -15.40 -4.73 -10.95
CA ILE A 267 -16.17 -5.44 -9.92
C ILE A 267 -17.41 -6.16 -10.45
N ARG A 268 -17.91 -5.76 -11.63
CA ARG A 268 -19.09 -6.38 -12.27
C ARG A 268 -18.79 -7.80 -12.78
N ASN A 269 -17.52 -8.12 -12.98
CA ASN A 269 -17.06 -9.47 -13.34
C ASN A 269 -16.99 -10.41 -12.11
N GLY A 270 -17.45 -9.95 -10.95
CA GLY A 270 -17.44 -10.71 -9.70
C GLY A 270 -16.14 -10.55 -8.93
N LEU A 271 -15.87 -11.52 -8.06
CA LEU A 271 -14.69 -11.49 -7.22
C LEU A 271 -13.45 -11.85 -8.04
N GLN A 272 -12.48 -10.94 -8.04
CA GLN A 272 -11.20 -11.09 -8.73
C GLN A 272 -10.07 -11.12 -7.71
N TYR A 273 -9.06 -11.97 -7.90
CA TYR A 273 -7.99 -12.15 -6.92
C TYR A 273 -7.10 -10.90 -6.78
N GLU A 274 -7.07 -10.05 -7.81
CA GLU A 274 -6.40 -8.75 -7.85
C GLU A 274 -7.14 -7.66 -7.08
N CYS A 275 -8.35 -7.94 -6.58
CA CYS A 275 -9.07 -7.02 -5.70
C CYS A 275 -8.27 -6.84 -4.40
N ILE A 276 -8.10 -5.60 -3.95
CA ILE A 276 -7.40 -5.30 -2.70
C ILE A 276 -8.35 -4.78 -1.60
N GLY A 277 -9.67 -4.83 -1.83
CA GLY A 277 -10.69 -4.32 -0.89
C GLY A 277 -11.36 -3.04 -1.36
#